data_AF-A0A0X3BHU3-F1
#
_entry.id   AF-A0A0X3BHU3-F1
#
_cell.length_a   1.000
_cell.length_b   1.000
_cell.length_c   1.000
_cell.angle_alpha   90.00
_cell.angle_beta   90.00
_cell.angle_gamma   90.00
#
_symmetry.space_group_name_H-M   'P 1'
#
loop_
_entity.id
_entity.type
_entity.pdbx_description
1 polymer ?
#
loop_
_entity_poly.entity_id
_entity_poly.type
_entity_poly.pdbx_seq_one_letter_code
_entity_poly.pdbx_strand_id
1 'polypeptide(L)'
;MCGLIFGMLLSAIPAVVAASEVVTFNDDGLEAAVREALDKSVGDITAEDMAGLTELDASDRGITDLSGLEYAVNLRKLNLLKNQISDLSPLAGLTNLQDLHLGANQISDLKPLADLTKLEWLDLGVNQISNLEPLAGLTNLQTLVLMYNQISNLKPLAGLTNLQTLVLMYNQISNLEPLAGLTNLSTSLNLPHLSFCLTLFYHPFSKPVAATP
;
A
#
# COMPACT_ATOMS: atom_id res chain seq x y z
N MET A 1 -33.15 19.08 -36.35
CA MET A 1 -32.67 17.70 -36.61
C MET A 1 -31.24 17.78 -37.12
N CYS A 2 -30.39 16.85 -36.65
CA CYS A 2 -28.96 16.64 -36.95
C CYS A 2 -28.02 17.73 -36.38
N GLY A 3 -27.15 17.49 -35.39
CA GLY A 3 -26.65 16.26 -34.79
C GLY A 3 -25.38 15.77 -35.47
N LEU A 4 -24.21 16.20 -34.98
CA LEU A 4 -22.86 15.63 -35.20
C LEU A 4 -22.00 16.05 -33.98
N ILE A 5 -21.99 15.28 -32.89
CA ILE A 5 -20.91 14.34 -32.51
C ILE A 5 -19.51 14.97 -32.62
N PHE A 6 -18.99 15.44 -31.49
CA PHE A 6 -17.54 15.51 -31.26
C PHE A 6 -17.25 14.74 -29.98
N GLY A 7 -17.16 13.42 -30.13
CA GLY A 7 -16.46 12.60 -29.16
C GLY A 7 -14.98 12.88 -29.31
N MET A 8 -14.37 13.46 -28.27
CA MET A 8 -12.95 13.29 -28.02
C MET A 8 -12.81 12.49 -26.74
N LEU A 9 -12.50 11.21 -26.90
CA LEU A 9 -11.72 10.48 -25.91
C LEU A 9 -10.48 11.33 -25.61
N LEU A 10 -10.39 11.88 -24.41
CA LEU A 10 -9.11 12.34 -23.89
C LEU A 10 -8.50 11.19 -23.08
N SER A 11 -7.99 10.20 -23.79
CA SER A 11 -7.09 9.19 -23.25
C SER A 11 -5.69 9.48 -23.78
N ALA A 12 -4.96 10.36 -23.11
CA ALA A 12 -3.52 10.52 -23.30
C ALA A 12 -2.94 11.37 -22.15
N ILE A 13 -2.16 10.69 -21.27
CA ILE A 13 -0.97 11.15 -20.53
C ILE A 13 -1.07 12.54 -19.86
N PRO A 14 -0.81 12.70 -18.55
CA PRO A 14 -0.52 14.04 -18.03
C PRO A 14 0.83 14.50 -18.59
N ALA A 15 0.75 15.17 -19.73
CA ALA A 15 1.78 16.04 -20.26
C ALA A 15 1.89 17.22 -19.31
N VAL A 16 3.03 17.33 -18.64
CA VAL A 16 3.56 18.54 -17.99
C VAL A 16 2.45 19.44 -17.42
N VAL A 17 1.94 19.05 -16.25
CA VAL A 17 1.21 19.98 -15.37
C VAL A 17 2.01 21.27 -15.30
N ALA A 18 1.36 22.40 -15.61
CA ALA A 18 2.04 23.68 -15.58
C ALA A 18 2.52 23.93 -14.15
N ALA A 19 3.80 24.25 -13.96
CA ALA A 19 4.41 24.40 -12.62
C ALA A 19 3.63 25.35 -11.68
N SER A 20 2.91 26.32 -12.25
CA SER A 20 2.09 27.30 -11.52
C SER A 20 0.63 26.87 -11.29
N GLU A 21 0.24 25.65 -11.63
CA GLU A 21 -1.13 25.17 -11.40
C GLU A 21 -1.42 25.10 -9.91
N VAL A 22 -2.50 25.74 -9.48
CA VAL A 22 -2.94 25.72 -8.08
C VAL A 22 -3.63 24.39 -7.79
N VAL A 23 -3.13 23.70 -6.78
CA VAL A 23 -3.67 22.41 -6.33
C VAL A 23 -4.79 22.68 -5.33
N THR A 24 -5.96 22.11 -5.61
CA THR A 24 -7.13 22.14 -4.72
C THR A 24 -7.21 20.86 -3.89
N PHE A 25 -7.43 21.02 -2.60
CA PHE A 25 -7.71 19.93 -1.66
C PHE A 25 -9.18 19.97 -1.27
N ASN A 26 -9.82 18.81 -1.23
CA ASN A 26 -11.21 18.68 -0.77
C ASN A 26 -11.30 18.30 0.72
N ASP A 27 -10.16 18.09 1.38
CA ASP A 27 -10.05 17.65 2.76
C ASP A 27 -9.10 18.58 3.52
N ASP A 28 -9.64 19.28 4.52
CA ASP A 28 -8.89 20.26 5.33
C ASP A 28 -7.74 19.60 6.12
N GLY A 29 -7.93 18.34 6.54
CA GLY A 29 -6.92 17.58 7.28
C GLY A 29 -5.71 17.25 6.42
N LEU A 30 -5.98 16.88 5.16
CA LEU A 30 -4.94 16.67 4.16
C LEU A 30 -4.23 17.97 3.78
N GLU A 31 -4.99 19.03 3.49
CA GLU A 31 -4.41 20.33 3.16
C GLU A 31 -3.49 20.82 4.29
N ALA A 32 -3.95 20.73 5.55
CA ALA A 32 -3.14 21.11 6.70
C ALA A 32 -1.84 20.30 6.80
N ALA A 33 -1.87 18.99 6.51
CA ALA A 33 -0.67 18.15 6.52
C ALA A 33 0.32 18.56 5.44
N VAL A 34 -0.17 18.85 4.24
CA VAL A 34 0.63 19.32 3.12
C VAL A 34 1.26 20.68 3.44
N ARG A 35 0.47 21.63 3.98
CA ARG A 35 0.99 22.96 4.38
C ARG A 35 2.08 22.86 5.43
N GLU A 36 1.92 21.98 6.41
CA GLU A 36 2.95 21.73 7.43
C GLU A 36 4.21 21.14 6.81
N ALA A 37 4.08 20.13 5.95
CA ALA A 37 5.22 19.50 5.28
C ALA A 37 5.99 20.46 4.35
N LEU A 38 5.30 21.45 3.78
CA LEU A 38 5.87 22.48 2.91
C LEU A 38 6.39 23.72 3.67
N ASP A 39 6.16 23.82 4.98
CA ASP A 39 6.34 25.06 5.76
C ASP A 39 5.62 26.28 5.12
N LYS A 40 4.40 26.04 4.61
CA LYS A 40 3.63 27.00 3.81
C LYS A 40 2.22 27.22 4.36
N SER A 41 2.15 28.00 5.43
CA SER A 41 0.89 28.28 6.15
C SER A 41 -0.10 29.20 5.41
N VAL A 42 0.35 29.95 4.40
CA VAL A 42 -0.48 30.90 3.65
C VAL A 42 -0.18 30.86 2.16
N GLY A 43 -1.13 31.36 1.37
CA GLY A 43 -1.02 31.39 -0.09
C GLY A 43 -1.34 30.04 -0.74
N ASP A 44 -1.33 30.06 -2.08
CA ASP A 44 -1.69 28.92 -2.89
C ASP A 44 -0.62 27.82 -2.82
N ILE A 45 -1.07 26.57 -2.73
CA ILE A 45 -0.22 25.39 -2.95
C ILE A 45 -0.25 25.12 -4.45
N THR A 46 0.92 25.05 -5.07
CA THR A 46 1.08 24.82 -6.50
C THR A 46 1.58 23.41 -6.79
N ALA A 47 1.45 22.97 -8.03
CA ALA A 47 2.02 21.70 -8.48
C ALA A 47 3.54 21.65 -8.28
N GLU A 48 4.25 22.78 -8.41
CA GLU A 48 5.67 22.88 -8.10
C GLU A 48 5.96 22.64 -6.61
N ASP A 49 5.17 23.23 -5.71
CA ASP A 49 5.30 22.96 -4.28
C ASP A 49 5.09 21.47 -3.99
N MET A 50 4.03 20.86 -4.55
CA MET A 50 3.72 19.43 -4.38
C MET A 50 4.81 18.52 -4.93
N ALA A 51 5.42 18.87 -6.06
CA ALA A 51 6.55 18.13 -6.61
C ALA A 51 7.80 18.18 -5.71
N GLY A 52 7.89 19.14 -4.79
CA GLY A 52 8.94 19.22 -3.77
C GLY A 52 8.78 18.21 -2.62
N LEU A 53 7.58 17.65 -2.42
CA LEU A 53 7.33 16.67 -1.36
C LEU A 53 7.98 15.33 -1.68
N THR A 54 8.76 14.84 -0.72
CA THR A 54 9.37 13.50 -0.76
C THR A 54 8.89 12.60 0.37
N GLU A 55 8.43 13.19 1.48
CA GLU A 55 7.85 12.51 2.62
C GLU A 55 6.64 13.32 3.11
N LEU A 56 5.56 12.65 3.50
CA LEU A 56 4.37 13.28 4.08
C LEU A 56 3.82 12.43 5.22
N ASP A 57 3.68 13.03 6.40
CA ASP A 57 2.92 12.47 7.51
C ASP A 57 1.59 13.20 7.67
N ALA A 58 0.51 12.47 7.37
CA ALA A 58 -0.87 12.91 7.47
C ALA A 58 -1.69 11.92 8.30
N SER A 59 -1.05 11.23 9.25
CA SER A 59 -1.72 10.27 10.13
C SER A 59 -2.63 10.94 11.17
N ASP A 60 -3.75 10.28 11.49
CA ASP A 60 -4.72 10.68 12.52
C ASP A 60 -5.27 12.10 12.35
N ARG A 61 -5.69 12.42 11.12
CA ARG A 61 -6.20 13.76 10.74
C ARG A 61 -7.65 13.76 10.29
N GLY A 62 -8.34 12.62 10.37
CA GLY A 62 -9.73 12.50 9.92
C GLY A 62 -9.91 12.58 8.41
N ILE A 63 -8.86 12.26 7.63
CA ILE A 63 -8.85 12.41 6.18
C ILE A 63 -9.82 11.42 5.53
N THR A 64 -10.61 11.90 4.58
CA THR A 64 -11.58 11.13 3.80
C THR A 64 -11.33 11.20 2.30
N ASP A 65 -10.73 12.29 1.81
CA ASP A 65 -10.44 12.53 0.39
C ASP A 65 -8.94 12.79 0.19
N LEU A 66 -8.33 12.09 -0.77
CA LEU A 66 -6.91 12.18 -1.11
C LEU A 66 -6.63 13.10 -2.32
N SER A 67 -7.65 13.73 -2.88
CA SER A 67 -7.54 14.64 -4.02
C SER A 67 -6.53 15.75 -3.74
N GLY A 68 -5.63 15.98 -4.70
CA GLY A 68 -4.47 16.85 -4.60
C GLY A 68 -3.15 16.10 -4.40
N LEU A 69 -3.16 14.86 -3.87
CA LEU A 69 -1.93 14.07 -3.72
C LEU A 69 -1.37 13.56 -5.05
N GLU A 70 -2.17 13.49 -6.13
CA GLU A 70 -1.70 13.10 -7.45
C GLU A 70 -0.58 14.02 -8.00
N TYR A 71 -0.44 15.24 -7.45
CA TYR A 71 0.61 16.19 -7.80
C TYR A 71 1.93 15.94 -7.05
N ALA A 72 1.93 15.14 -5.98
CA ALA A 72 3.13 14.80 -5.18
C ALA A 72 4.00 13.73 -5.86
N VAL A 73 4.34 13.92 -7.14
CA VAL A 73 4.94 12.89 -8.01
C VAL A 73 6.30 12.35 -7.56
N ASN A 74 6.99 13.07 -6.65
CA ASN A 74 8.29 12.68 -6.09
C ASN A 74 8.19 12.05 -4.69
N LEU A 75 6.97 11.83 -4.18
CA LEU A 75 6.74 11.26 -2.87
C LEU A 75 7.28 9.83 -2.79
N ARG A 76 8.02 9.55 -1.71
CA ARG A 76 8.65 8.25 -1.42
C ARG A 76 8.08 7.61 -0.16
N LYS A 77 7.72 8.43 0.83
CA LYS A 77 7.12 7.96 2.08
C LYS A 77 5.81 8.68 2.33
N LEU A 78 4.76 7.92 2.62
CA LEU A 78 3.43 8.44 2.89
C LEU A 78 2.84 7.72 4.09
N ASN A 79 2.58 8.48 5.16
CA ASN A 79 1.89 7.99 6.33
C ASN A 79 0.47 8.56 6.39
N LEU A 80 -0.53 7.67 6.22
CA LEU A 80 -1.95 7.96 6.25
C LEU A 80 -2.69 7.09 7.29
N LEU A 81 -1.97 6.61 8.31
CA LEU A 81 -2.54 5.79 9.37
C LEU A 81 -3.71 6.49 10.08
N LYS A 82 -4.71 5.71 10.50
CA LYS A 82 -5.83 6.18 11.36
C LYS A 82 -6.65 7.30 10.73
N ASN A 83 -7.02 7.16 9.47
CA ASN A 83 -7.93 8.07 8.79
C ASN A 83 -9.23 7.34 8.42
N GLN A 84 -10.04 7.93 7.53
CA GLN A 84 -11.30 7.36 7.04
C GLN A 84 -11.27 7.18 5.51
N ILE A 85 -10.10 6.88 4.98
CA ILE A 85 -9.86 6.77 3.53
C ILE A 85 -10.48 5.48 3.00
N SER A 86 -11.16 5.58 1.86
CA SER A 86 -11.70 4.42 1.13
C SER A 86 -11.29 4.39 -0.35
N ASP A 87 -11.04 5.56 -0.95
CA ASP A 87 -10.58 5.70 -2.33
C ASP A 87 -9.07 6.00 -2.36
N LEU A 88 -8.32 5.15 -3.06
CA LEU A 88 -6.88 5.27 -3.24
C LEU A 88 -6.51 5.78 -4.64
N SER A 89 -7.48 6.14 -5.48
CA SER A 89 -7.26 6.56 -6.87
C SER A 89 -6.23 7.69 -7.02
N PRO A 90 -6.18 8.71 -6.13
CA PRO A 90 -5.15 9.76 -6.19
C PRO A 90 -3.71 9.24 -6.03
N LEU A 91 -3.50 8.04 -5.48
CA LEU A 91 -2.18 7.45 -5.29
C LEU A 91 -1.65 6.70 -6.53
N ALA A 92 -2.50 6.40 -7.51
CA ALA A 92 -2.17 5.48 -8.61
C ALA A 92 -0.93 5.90 -9.44
N GLY A 93 -0.69 7.20 -9.55
CA GLY A 93 0.45 7.76 -10.29
C GLY A 93 1.74 7.89 -9.49
N LEU A 94 1.72 7.67 -8.16
CA LEU A 94 2.83 7.94 -7.25
C LEU A 94 3.88 6.82 -7.23
N THR A 95 4.35 6.45 -8.41
CA THR A 95 5.24 5.30 -8.68
C THR A 95 6.63 5.37 -8.03
N ASN A 96 6.94 6.48 -7.35
CA ASN A 96 8.15 6.65 -6.53
C ASN A 96 7.96 6.22 -5.07
N LEU A 97 6.75 5.87 -4.64
CA LEU A 97 6.48 5.41 -3.28
C LEU A 97 7.27 4.13 -2.96
N GLN A 98 7.89 4.15 -1.79
CA GLN A 98 8.70 3.08 -1.21
C GLN A 98 8.12 2.62 0.13
N ASP A 99 7.57 3.56 0.90
CA ASP A 99 6.94 3.31 2.20
C ASP A 99 5.55 3.91 2.25
N LEU A 100 4.53 3.07 2.45
CA LEU A 100 3.13 3.46 2.45
C LEU A 100 2.40 2.85 3.65
N HIS A 101 1.93 3.72 4.55
CA HIS A 101 1.15 3.32 5.73
C HIS A 101 -0.30 3.75 5.57
N LEU A 102 -1.20 2.78 5.44
CA LEU A 102 -2.64 2.93 5.21
C LEU A 102 -3.47 2.16 6.26
N GLY A 103 -2.84 1.70 7.33
CA GLY A 103 -3.52 0.99 8.42
C GLY A 103 -4.59 1.83 9.13
N ALA A 104 -5.62 1.15 9.65
CA ALA A 104 -6.78 1.76 10.31
C ALA A 104 -7.51 2.78 9.41
N ASN A 105 -7.98 2.32 8.26
CA ASN A 105 -8.78 3.07 7.28
C ASN A 105 -10.03 2.24 6.88
N GLN A 106 -10.68 2.59 5.76
CA GLN A 106 -11.89 1.94 5.25
C GLN A 106 -11.67 1.35 3.85
N ILE A 107 -10.45 0.90 3.57
CA ILE A 107 -10.01 0.47 2.23
C ILE A 107 -10.52 -0.93 1.93
N SER A 108 -11.00 -1.14 0.71
CA SER A 108 -11.37 -2.46 0.18
C SER A 108 -10.86 -2.73 -1.23
N ASP A 109 -10.65 -1.69 -2.05
CA ASP A 109 -10.07 -1.80 -3.39
C ASP A 109 -8.59 -1.40 -3.38
N LEU A 110 -7.72 -2.30 -3.81
CA LEU A 110 -6.27 -2.11 -3.90
C LEU A 110 -5.79 -1.85 -5.33
N LYS A 111 -6.68 -1.79 -6.33
CA LYS A 111 -6.27 -1.57 -7.74
C LYS A 111 -5.37 -0.35 -7.94
N PRO A 112 -5.60 0.81 -7.27
CA PRO A 112 -4.72 1.95 -7.44
C PRO A 112 -3.26 1.69 -7.02
N LEU A 113 -2.99 0.64 -6.22
CA LEU A 113 -1.64 0.31 -5.77
C LEU A 113 -0.88 -0.60 -6.75
N ALA A 114 -1.53 -1.13 -7.79
CA ALA A 114 -0.99 -2.22 -8.60
C ALA A 114 0.34 -1.89 -9.31
N ASP A 115 0.51 -0.62 -9.70
CA ASP A 115 1.68 -0.15 -10.44
C ASP A 115 2.77 0.47 -9.54
N LEU A 116 2.56 0.49 -8.22
CA LEU A 116 3.51 1.04 -7.23
C LEU A 116 4.66 0.07 -6.93
N THR A 117 5.30 -0.42 -7.98
CA THR A 117 6.29 -1.51 -7.96
C THR A 117 7.56 -1.22 -7.17
N LYS A 118 7.79 0.03 -6.75
CA LYS A 118 8.91 0.42 -5.87
C LYS A 118 8.61 0.29 -4.38
N LEU A 119 7.38 -0.08 -4.00
CA LEU A 119 7.02 -0.29 -2.60
C LEU A 119 7.88 -1.39 -1.97
N GLU A 120 8.50 -1.06 -0.84
CA GLU A 120 9.28 -1.95 0.02
C GLU A 120 8.54 -2.22 1.34
N TRP A 121 7.75 -1.24 1.81
CA TRP A 121 6.95 -1.33 3.01
C TRP A 121 5.50 -0.92 2.75
N LEU A 122 4.56 -1.77 3.13
CA LEU A 122 3.13 -1.53 2.97
C LEU A 122 2.35 -1.99 4.21
N ASP A 123 1.74 -1.03 4.90
CA ASP A 123 0.79 -1.31 5.98
C ASP A 123 -0.65 -1.08 5.51
N LEU A 124 -1.44 -2.16 5.49
CA LEU A 124 -2.86 -2.19 5.16
C LEU A 124 -3.68 -2.83 6.30
N GLY A 125 -3.15 -2.89 7.52
CA GLY A 125 -3.83 -3.49 8.66
C GLY A 125 -5.11 -2.73 9.04
N VAL A 126 -6.09 -3.42 9.63
CA VAL A 126 -7.36 -2.81 10.10
C VAL A 126 -8.07 -2.07 8.94
N ASN A 127 -8.45 -2.84 7.91
CA ASN A 127 -9.18 -2.38 6.73
C ASN A 127 -10.27 -3.40 6.37
N GLN A 128 -10.83 -3.33 5.16
CA GLN A 128 -11.92 -4.17 4.67
C GLN A 128 -11.50 -4.98 3.43
N ILE A 129 -10.22 -5.37 3.37
CA ILE A 129 -9.61 -5.99 2.19
C ILE A 129 -9.93 -7.48 2.16
N SER A 130 -10.32 -7.98 0.99
CA SER A 130 -10.49 -9.41 0.72
C SER A 130 -9.74 -9.88 -0.53
N ASN A 131 -9.46 -8.98 -1.48
CA ASN A 131 -8.78 -9.27 -2.73
C ASN A 131 -7.35 -8.72 -2.73
N LEU A 132 -6.37 -9.62 -2.89
CA LEU A 132 -4.94 -9.28 -2.94
C LEU A 132 -4.36 -9.29 -4.36
N GLU A 133 -5.14 -9.58 -5.41
CA GLU A 133 -4.65 -9.63 -6.80
C GLU A 133 -3.86 -8.37 -7.22
N PRO A 134 -4.26 -7.13 -6.85
CA PRO A 134 -3.48 -5.94 -7.18
C PRO A 134 -2.05 -5.93 -6.60
N LEU A 135 -1.77 -6.70 -5.54
CA LEU A 135 -0.44 -6.72 -4.92
C LEU A 135 0.52 -7.70 -5.60
N ALA A 136 0.05 -8.56 -6.52
CA ALA A 136 0.85 -9.66 -7.06
C ALA A 136 2.13 -9.22 -7.80
N GLY A 137 2.13 -7.99 -8.34
CA GLY A 137 3.27 -7.40 -9.05
C GLY A 137 4.29 -6.66 -8.17
N LEU A 138 3.99 -6.46 -6.88
CA LEU A 138 4.80 -5.64 -5.97
C LEU A 138 6.01 -6.39 -5.40
N THR A 139 6.80 -6.98 -6.30
CA THR A 139 7.89 -7.92 -5.99
C THR A 139 9.04 -7.33 -5.15
N ASN A 140 9.11 -6.00 -4.99
CA ASN A 140 10.07 -5.34 -4.10
C ASN A 140 9.63 -5.27 -2.63
N LEU A 141 8.39 -5.66 -2.31
CA LEU A 141 7.90 -5.65 -0.94
C LEU A 141 8.77 -6.53 -0.04
N GLN A 142 9.22 -5.94 1.07
CA GLN A 142 9.95 -6.58 2.16
C GLN A 142 9.07 -6.73 3.39
N THR A 143 8.19 -5.77 3.65
CA THR A 143 7.23 -5.81 4.75
C THR A 143 5.81 -5.57 4.25
N LEU A 144 4.90 -6.47 4.62
CA LEU A 144 3.48 -6.37 4.32
C LEU A 144 2.64 -6.66 5.58
N VAL A 145 1.89 -5.66 6.03
CA VAL A 145 0.98 -5.78 7.17
C VAL A 145 -0.46 -5.81 6.66
N LEU A 146 -1.18 -6.89 6.96
CA LEU A 146 -2.54 -7.15 6.47
C LEU A 146 -3.46 -7.62 7.61
N MET A 147 -3.06 -7.47 8.87
CA MET A 147 -3.86 -7.91 10.01
C MET A 147 -5.24 -7.24 10.05
N TYR A 148 -6.25 -7.90 10.64
CA TYR A 148 -7.61 -7.36 10.77
C TYR A 148 -8.21 -6.95 9.41
N ASN A 149 -8.31 -7.92 8.51
CA ASN A 149 -8.95 -7.80 7.20
C ASN A 149 -9.87 -9.02 6.95
N GLN A 150 -10.31 -9.23 5.71
CA GLN A 150 -11.26 -10.28 5.31
C GLN A 150 -10.61 -11.23 4.28
N ILE A 151 -9.29 -11.42 4.37
CA ILE A 151 -8.51 -12.17 3.39
C ILE A 151 -8.68 -13.67 3.63
N SER A 152 -8.90 -14.43 2.56
CA SER A 152 -8.93 -15.90 2.58
C SER A 152 -7.99 -16.53 1.54
N ASN A 153 -7.67 -15.81 0.47
CA ASN A 153 -6.82 -16.28 -0.62
C ASN A 153 -5.45 -15.59 -0.61
N LEU A 154 -4.39 -16.37 -0.42
CA LEU A 154 -3.01 -15.89 -0.40
C LEU A 154 -2.25 -16.11 -1.72
N LYS A 155 -2.89 -16.70 -2.75
CA LYS A 155 -2.27 -16.97 -4.05
C LYS A 155 -1.56 -15.74 -4.66
N PRO A 156 -2.12 -14.52 -4.59
CA PRO A 156 -1.46 -13.33 -5.14
C PRO A 156 -0.09 -13.03 -4.51
N LEU A 157 0.16 -13.48 -3.28
CA LEU A 157 1.41 -13.20 -2.57
C LEU A 157 2.55 -14.18 -2.92
N ALA A 158 2.26 -15.27 -3.64
CA ALA A 158 3.23 -16.35 -3.89
C ALA A 158 4.50 -15.90 -4.64
N GLY A 159 4.40 -14.83 -5.44
CA GLY A 159 5.52 -14.26 -6.20
C GLY A 159 6.35 -13.21 -5.45
N LEU A 160 5.96 -12.82 -4.22
CA LEU A 160 6.61 -11.75 -3.48
C LEU A 160 7.85 -12.25 -2.71
N THR A 161 8.82 -12.80 -3.44
CA THR A 161 9.97 -13.54 -2.89
C THR A 161 10.91 -12.69 -2.04
N ASN A 162 10.83 -11.36 -2.10
CA ASN A 162 11.60 -10.45 -1.25
C ASN A 162 10.95 -10.18 0.11
N LEU A 163 9.73 -10.69 0.36
CA LEU A 163 9.07 -10.52 1.64
C LEU A 163 9.87 -11.15 2.76
N GLN A 164 10.15 -10.33 3.77
CA GLN A 164 10.82 -10.70 5.01
C GLN A 164 9.83 -10.71 6.17
N THR A 165 8.84 -9.80 6.16
CA THR A 165 7.82 -9.70 7.20
C THR A 165 6.43 -9.72 6.59
N LEU A 166 5.58 -10.64 7.06
CA LEU A 166 4.18 -10.75 6.64
C LEU A 166 3.29 -10.95 7.86
N VAL A 167 2.39 -10.00 8.14
CA VAL A 167 1.50 -10.03 9.30
C VAL A 167 0.05 -10.23 8.83
N LEU A 168 -0.55 -11.37 9.19
CA LEU A 168 -1.86 -11.82 8.67
C LEU A 168 -2.91 -12.11 9.75
N MET A 169 -2.62 -11.79 11.02
CA MET A 169 -3.54 -12.03 12.15
C MET A 169 -4.95 -11.51 11.88
N TYR A 170 -5.97 -12.19 12.39
CA TYR A 170 -7.37 -11.75 12.28
C TYR A 170 -7.82 -11.58 10.81
N ASN A 171 -7.59 -12.62 10.02
CA ASN A 171 -8.13 -12.81 8.66
C ASN A 171 -8.89 -14.16 8.60
N GLN A 172 -9.37 -14.53 7.41
CA GLN A 172 -10.16 -15.74 7.14
C GLN A 172 -9.31 -16.82 6.42
N ILE A 173 -8.03 -16.91 6.78
CA ILE A 173 -7.05 -17.77 6.11
C ILE A 173 -7.11 -19.18 6.69
N SER A 174 -7.23 -20.17 5.82
CA SER A 174 -7.18 -21.59 6.16
C SER A 174 -6.10 -22.37 5.41
N ASN A 175 -5.53 -21.80 4.33
CA ASN A 175 -4.50 -22.42 3.52
C ASN A 175 -3.26 -21.50 3.40
N LEU A 176 -2.11 -22.01 3.82
CA LEU A 176 -0.82 -21.32 3.73
C LEU A 176 0.09 -21.85 2.60
N GLU A 177 -0.34 -22.87 1.85
CA GLU A 177 0.41 -23.44 0.72
C GLU A 177 0.95 -22.38 -0.24
N PRO A 178 0.20 -21.31 -0.62
CA PRO A 178 0.72 -20.28 -1.50
C PRO A 178 1.99 -19.57 -1.00
N LEU A 179 2.26 -19.60 0.32
CA LEU A 179 3.43 -18.96 0.91
C LEU A 179 4.66 -19.88 0.96
N ALA A 180 4.55 -21.16 0.57
CA ALA A 180 5.61 -22.15 0.73
C ALA A 180 6.92 -21.79 0.00
N GLY A 181 6.84 -20.98 -1.07
CA GLY A 181 8.00 -20.51 -1.83
C GLY A 181 8.71 -19.28 -1.26
N LEU A 182 8.15 -18.65 -0.21
CA LEU A 182 8.67 -17.40 0.36
C LEU A 182 9.75 -17.68 1.41
N THR A 183 10.94 -18.09 0.95
CA THR A 183 12.04 -18.55 1.82
C THR A 183 12.65 -17.47 2.70
N ASN A 184 12.40 -16.19 2.39
CA ASN A 184 12.95 -15.05 3.13
C ASN A 184 12.06 -14.58 4.30
N LEU A 185 10.86 -15.17 4.46
CA LEU A 185 9.95 -14.79 5.54
C LEU A 185 10.56 -15.13 6.91
N SER A 186 10.92 -14.08 7.64
CA SER A 186 11.25 -14.15 9.05
C SER A 186 9.96 -14.23 9.86
N THR A 187 9.86 -15.27 10.67
CA THR A 187 8.65 -15.79 11.30
C THR A 187 7.88 -14.74 12.15
N SER A 188 6.82 -14.16 11.59
CA SER A 188 5.68 -13.57 12.32
C SER A 188 4.34 -13.98 11.69
N LEU A 189 4.25 -15.25 11.26
CA LEU A 189 2.97 -15.93 11.05
C LEU A 189 2.33 -16.20 12.42
N ASN A 190 1.92 -15.15 13.11
CA ASN A 190 1.08 -15.29 14.28
C ASN A 190 -0.35 -15.51 13.76
N LEU A 191 -0.88 -16.70 13.93
CA LEU A 191 -2.24 -17.05 13.55
C LEU A 191 -2.90 -17.61 14.81
N PRO A 192 -3.60 -16.79 15.62
CA PRO A 192 -4.11 -17.23 16.92
C PRO A 192 -5.17 -18.34 16.83
N HIS A 193 -5.63 -18.69 15.62
CA HIS A 193 -6.67 -19.69 15.37
C HIS A 193 -6.25 -20.90 14.54
N LEU A 194 -5.00 -20.97 14.04
CA LEU A 194 -4.48 -22.17 13.36
C LEU A 194 -3.55 -22.93 14.31
N SER A 195 -4.15 -23.59 15.30
CA SER A 195 -3.51 -24.78 15.84
C SER A 195 -3.40 -25.79 14.69
N PHE A 196 -2.19 -26.30 14.45
CA PHE A 196 -1.75 -27.25 13.41
C PHE A 196 -0.91 -26.68 12.25
N CYS A 197 0.33 -27.20 12.22
CA CYS A 197 1.34 -27.19 11.14
C CYS A 197 2.22 -25.95 10.94
N LEU A 198 2.93 -25.54 12.00
CA LEU A 198 4.32 -25.05 11.88
C LEU A 198 5.29 -26.23 12.07
N THR A 199 5.35 -27.14 11.10
CA THR A 199 6.37 -28.21 11.03
C THR A 199 7.24 -28.13 9.78
N LEU A 200 7.31 -26.98 9.11
CA LEU A 200 8.19 -26.82 7.93
C LEU A 200 9.25 -25.73 8.05
N PHE A 201 9.49 -25.17 9.24
CA PHE A 201 10.64 -24.29 9.47
C PHE A 201 11.51 -24.73 10.66
N TYR A 202 11.83 -26.02 10.74
CA TYR A 202 12.94 -26.51 11.57
C TYR A 202 14.00 -27.16 10.66
N HIS A 203 15.20 -26.57 10.70
CA HIS A 203 16.33 -26.73 9.79
C HIS A 203 16.81 -28.18 9.47
N PRO A 204 17.50 -28.37 8.32
CA PRO A 204 18.45 -29.47 8.14
C PRO A 204 19.70 -29.21 9.00
N PHE A 205 20.42 -30.26 9.40
CA PHE A 205 21.61 -30.28 10.28
C PHE A 205 21.36 -30.66 11.74
N SER A 206 21.08 -31.94 11.97
CA SER A 206 21.79 -32.69 13.02
C SER A 206 21.96 -34.14 12.57
N LYS A 207 23.21 -34.60 12.49
CA LYS A 207 23.59 -35.96 12.12
C LYS A 207 23.01 -36.97 13.13
N PRO A 208 22.71 -38.21 12.73
CA PRO A 208 22.33 -39.25 13.68
C PRO A 208 23.55 -39.59 14.56
N VAL A 209 23.43 -39.40 15.87
CA VAL A 209 24.33 -40.03 16.84
C VAL A 209 23.89 -41.48 16.95
N ALA A 210 24.82 -42.38 16.66
CA ALA A 210 24.62 -43.81 16.60
C ALA A 210 24.20 -44.39 17.97
N ALA A 211 23.30 -45.36 17.91
CA ALA A 211 23.00 -46.26 19.00
C ALA A 211 24.21 -47.17 19.29
N THR A 212 24.52 -47.34 20.58
CA THR A 212 25.36 -48.43 21.10
C THR A 212 25.02 -48.67 22.57
N PRO A 213 25.13 -49.92 23.01
CA PRO A 213 24.23 -51.05 22.77
C PRO A 213 23.06 -51.09 23.78
#